data_AF-A0A959EPZ3-F1
#
_entry.id   AF-A0A959EPZ3-F1
#
_cell.length_a   1.000
_cell.length_b   1.000
_cell.length_c   1.000
_cell.angle_alpha   90.00
_cell.angle_beta   90.00
_cell.angle_gamma   90.00
#
_symmetry.space_group_name_H-M   'P 1'
#
loop_
_entity.id
_entity.type
_entity.pdbx_description
1 polymer ?
#
loop_
_entity_poly.entity_id
_entity_poly.type
_entity_poly.pdbx_seq_one_letter_code
_entity_poly.pdbx_strand_id
1 'polypeptide(L)'
;DVRRAAAALGEWHTFLRDLDPGRVRAPIPGFFDPAHRWRQWEQAVAGSLPDRRRRAGEEIERLLAGYGLVEQYENLRRGAGLPDRVLHGDPKISNFLFDEQTGEVSALLDWDTLQPGWIVFDFGDLVRAYASPAAEDEPDPEKVFLHPPY
;
A
#
# COMPACT_ATOMS: atom_id res chain seq x y z
N ASP A 1 -19.05 0.96 5.36
CA ASP A 1 -18.13 2.01 4.89
C ASP A 1 -17.26 1.67 3.70
N VAL A 2 -16.53 0.55 3.65
CA VAL A 2 -15.47 0.41 2.64
C VAL A 2 -15.90 0.38 1.18
N ARG A 3 -17.13 -0.02 0.88
CA ARG A 3 -17.65 0.18 -0.48
C ARG A 3 -17.65 1.65 -0.90
N ARG A 4 -17.96 2.56 0.03
CA ARG A 4 -17.95 4.01 -0.21
C ARG A 4 -16.52 4.55 -0.29
N ALA A 5 -15.61 4.10 0.57
CA ALA A 5 -14.18 4.43 0.46
C ALA A 5 -13.59 3.98 -0.89
N ALA A 6 -13.84 2.74 -1.29
CA ALA A 6 -13.38 2.19 -2.57
C ALA A 6 -13.99 2.94 -3.77
N ALA A 7 -15.28 3.30 -3.70
CA ALA A 7 -15.92 4.11 -4.71
C ALA A 7 -15.29 5.50 -4.80
N ALA A 8 -15.09 6.18 -3.67
CA ALA A 8 -14.45 7.49 -3.61
C ALA A 8 -13.00 7.46 -4.13
N LEU A 9 -12.21 6.43 -3.81
CA LEU A 9 -10.86 6.26 -4.35
C LEU A 9 -10.89 6.05 -5.87
N GLY A 10 -11.85 5.26 -6.37
CA GLY A 10 -12.05 5.07 -7.81
C GLY A 10 -12.47 6.37 -8.53
N GLU A 11 -13.35 7.16 -7.92
CA GLU A 11 -13.74 8.48 -8.41
C GLU A 11 -12.55 9.44 -8.40
N TRP A 12 -11.73 9.44 -7.34
CA TRP A 12 -10.51 10.23 -7.23
C TRP A 12 -9.50 9.91 -8.35
N HIS A 13 -9.22 8.63 -8.59
CA HIS A 13 -8.37 8.23 -9.72
C HIS A 13 -8.98 8.60 -11.08
N THR A 14 -10.30 8.51 -11.23
CA THR A 14 -11.00 8.89 -12.46
C THR A 14 -10.88 10.40 -12.70
N PHE A 15 -11.02 11.21 -11.65
CA PHE A 15 -10.87 12.66 -11.71
C PHE A 15 -9.45 13.06 -12.12
N LEU A 16 -8.43 12.34 -11.64
CA LEU A 16 -7.03 12.60 -11.96
C LEU A 16 -6.51 11.88 -13.21
N ARG A 17 -7.36 11.17 -13.96
CA ARG A 17 -6.91 10.34 -15.09
C ARG A 17 -6.13 11.10 -16.18
N ASP A 18 -6.47 12.38 -16.35
CA ASP A 18 -5.91 13.27 -17.36
C ASP A 18 -4.76 14.14 -16.82
N LEU A 19 -4.46 14.03 -15.51
CA LEU A 19 -3.29 14.67 -14.91
C LEU A 19 -2.04 13.90 -15.32
N ASP A 20 -1.13 14.59 -16.02
CA ASP A 20 0.19 14.06 -16.34
C ASP A 20 0.97 13.73 -15.04
N PRO A 21 1.29 12.46 -14.77
CA PRO A 21 2.04 12.08 -13.58
C PRO A 21 3.42 12.74 -13.52
N GLY A 22 4.04 13.07 -14.66
CA GLY A 22 5.33 13.77 -14.72
C GLY A 22 5.31 15.16 -14.06
N ARG A 23 4.13 15.72 -13.79
CA ARG A 23 3.95 16.99 -13.08
C ARG A 23 3.93 16.84 -11.56
N VAL A 24 3.82 15.63 -11.04
CA VAL A 24 3.85 15.32 -9.61
C VAL A 24 5.25 14.86 -9.23
N ARG A 25 5.93 15.61 -8.37
CA ARG A 25 7.23 15.23 -7.85
C ARG A 25 7.05 14.22 -6.72
N ALA A 26 7.64 13.05 -6.85
CA ALA A 26 7.66 12.06 -5.79
C ALA A 26 8.34 12.63 -4.52
N PRO A 27 7.65 12.69 -3.38
CA PRO A 27 8.22 13.18 -2.13
C PRO A 27 9.14 12.14 -1.48
N ILE A 28 8.86 10.85 -1.71
CA ILE A 28 9.63 9.72 -1.17
C ILE A 28 10.16 8.89 -2.35
N PRO A 29 11.43 9.08 -2.76
CA PRO A 29 12.01 8.30 -3.86
C PRO A 29 11.96 6.79 -3.58
N GLY A 30 11.52 6.01 -4.57
CA GLY A 30 11.44 4.55 -4.45
C GLY A 30 10.31 4.05 -3.55
N PHE A 31 9.30 4.87 -3.26
CA PHE A 31 8.18 4.47 -2.38
C PHE A 31 7.47 3.22 -2.89
N PHE A 32 7.17 3.19 -4.20
CA PHE A 32 6.51 2.10 -4.93
C PHE A 32 7.48 1.24 -5.77
N ASP A 33 8.68 1.01 -5.23
CA ASP A 33 9.69 0.11 -5.82
C ASP A 33 9.90 -1.10 -4.90
N PRO A 34 9.15 -2.21 -5.09
CA PRO A 34 9.27 -3.41 -4.26
C PRO A 34 10.69 -3.99 -4.25
N ALA A 35 11.42 -3.93 -5.36
CA ALA A 35 12.80 -4.40 -5.42
C ALA A 35 13.74 -3.54 -4.56
N HIS A 36 13.53 -2.21 -4.55
CA HIS A 36 14.25 -1.32 -3.64
C HIS A 36 13.89 -1.60 -2.17
N ARG A 37 12.60 -1.77 -1.86
CA ARG A 37 12.14 -2.13 -0.51
C ARG A 37 12.73 -3.45 -0.04
N TRP A 38 12.82 -4.44 -0.93
CA TRP A 38 13.44 -5.71 -0.64
C TRP A 38 14.92 -5.56 -0.26
N ARG A 39 15.70 -4.80 -1.06
CA ARG A 39 17.11 -4.52 -0.74
C ARG A 39 17.28 -3.80 0.61
N GLN A 40 16.39 -2.87 0.94
CA GLN A 40 16.39 -2.21 2.25
C GLN A 40 16.10 -3.20 3.38
N TRP A 41 15.15 -4.12 3.17
CA TRP A 41 14.85 -5.18 4.12
C TRP A 41 16.04 -6.14 4.33
N GLU A 42 16.70 -6.59 3.25
CA GLU A 42 17.90 -7.44 3.34
C GLU A 42 19.02 -6.76 4.16
N GLN A 43 19.25 -5.47 3.91
CA GLN A 43 20.22 -4.68 4.67
C GLN A 43 19.83 -4.56 6.15
N ALA A 44 18.54 -4.35 6.44
CA ALA A 44 18.04 -4.28 7.81
C ALA A 44 18.18 -5.63 8.54
N VAL A 45 17.91 -6.75 7.87
CA VAL A 45 18.12 -8.09 8.42
C VAL A 45 19.61 -8.32 8.68
N ALA A 46 20.48 -8.04 7.72
CA ALA A 46 21.93 -8.21 7.86
C ALA A 46 22.54 -7.34 8.97
N GLY A 47 22.02 -6.12 9.16
CA GLY A 47 22.46 -5.18 10.20
C GLY A 47 21.77 -5.34 11.56
N SER A 48 20.79 -6.24 11.69
CA SER A 48 20.03 -6.42 12.95
C SER A 48 20.85 -7.09 14.05
N LEU A 49 20.58 -6.72 15.31
CA LEU A 49 21.12 -7.40 16.49
C LEU A 49 20.74 -8.90 16.47
N PRO A 50 21.64 -9.83 16.86
CA PRO A 50 21.39 -11.27 16.80
C PRO A 50 20.09 -11.70 17.51
N ASP A 51 19.79 -11.12 18.66
CA ASP A 51 18.56 -11.43 19.41
C ASP A 51 17.30 -10.98 18.69
N ARG A 52 17.32 -9.81 18.02
CA ARG A 52 16.19 -9.32 17.23
C ARG A 52 15.97 -10.20 16.00
N ARG A 53 17.05 -10.59 15.32
CA ARG A 53 16.98 -11.50 14.16
C ARG A 53 16.42 -12.86 14.54
N ARG A 54 16.87 -13.42 15.68
CA ARG A 54 16.36 -14.70 16.19
C ARG A 54 14.86 -14.62 16.50
N ARG A 55 14.41 -13.54 17.14
CA ARG A 55 13.00 -13.34 17.48
C ARG A 55 12.10 -13.14 16.27
N ALA A 56 12.61 -12.55 15.18
CA ALA A 56 11.88 -12.31 13.95
C ALA A 56 12.08 -13.42 12.90
N GLY A 57 12.56 -14.59 13.31
CA GLY A 57 12.97 -15.65 12.38
C GLY A 57 11.82 -16.14 11.50
N GLU A 58 10.63 -16.32 12.08
CA GLU A 58 9.44 -16.77 11.36
C GLU A 58 8.97 -15.75 10.32
N GLU A 59 8.98 -14.46 10.66
CA GLU A 59 8.62 -13.37 9.74
C GLU A 59 9.65 -13.22 8.61
N ILE A 60 10.94 -13.41 8.92
CA ILE A 60 12.00 -13.40 7.91
C ILE A 60 11.77 -14.53 6.89
N GLU A 61 11.55 -15.75 7.36
CA GLU A 61 11.26 -16.90 6.48
C GLU A 61 9.99 -16.69 5.66
N ARG A 62 8.94 -16.11 6.26
CA ARG A 62 7.69 -15.78 5.55
C ARG A 62 7.91 -14.77 4.42
N LEU A 63 8.73 -13.74 4.65
CA LEU A 63 9.07 -12.77 3.61
C LEU A 63 9.93 -13.41 2.51
N LEU A 64 10.93 -14.22 2.87
CA LEU A 64 11.76 -14.97 1.91
C LEU A 64 10.91 -15.85 0.99
N ALA A 65 9.97 -16.59 1.55
CA ALA A 65 9.03 -17.41 0.79
C ALA A 65 8.14 -16.59 -0.17
N GLY A 66 7.88 -15.32 0.17
CA GLY A 66 7.09 -14.38 -0.62
C GLY A 66 7.87 -13.60 -1.69
N TYR A 67 9.20 -13.71 -1.74
CA TYR A 67 10.05 -12.91 -2.65
C TYR A 67 9.64 -13.00 -4.12
N GLY A 68 9.11 -14.15 -4.55
CA GLY A 68 8.62 -14.34 -5.91
C GLY A 68 7.58 -13.30 -6.36
N LEU A 69 6.83 -12.68 -5.43
CA LEU A 69 5.90 -11.58 -5.75
C LEU A 69 6.64 -10.32 -6.24
N VAL A 70 7.82 -10.02 -5.68
CA VAL A 70 8.67 -8.91 -6.11
C VAL A 70 9.14 -9.15 -7.55
N GLU A 71 9.61 -10.36 -7.84
CA GLU A 71 10.06 -10.73 -9.18
C GLU A 71 8.92 -10.69 -10.21
N GLN A 72 7.73 -11.18 -9.83
CA GLN A 72 6.53 -11.10 -10.67
C GLN A 72 6.17 -9.65 -10.98
N TYR A 73 6.17 -8.76 -9.98
CA TYR A 73 5.92 -7.34 -10.19
C TYR A 73 6.94 -6.71 -11.16
N GLU A 74 8.24 -6.97 -10.96
CA GLU A 74 9.29 -6.46 -11.85
C GLU A 74 9.14 -6.96 -13.29
N ASN A 75 8.77 -8.24 -13.47
CA ASN A 75 8.48 -8.81 -14.78
C ASN A 75 7.28 -8.14 -15.45
N LEU A 76 6.21 -7.90 -14.69
CA LEU A 76 5.03 -7.18 -15.18
C LEU A 76 5.41 -5.74 -15.56
N ARG A 77 6.18 -5.03 -14.74
CA ARG A 77 6.66 -3.66 -15.04
C ARG A 77 7.41 -3.57 -16.36
N ARG A 78 8.22 -4.59 -16.68
CA ARG A 78 8.96 -4.65 -17.96
C ARG A 78 8.07 -4.92 -19.18
N GLY A 79 6.94 -5.63 -19.02
CA GLY A 79 6.17 -6.17 -20.14
C GLY A 79 4.74 -5.65 -20.31
N ALA A 80 4.10 -5.12 -19.26
CA ALA A 80 2.65 -4.87 -19.25
C ALA A 80 2.24 -3.56 -19.92
N GLY A 81 3.16 -2.60 -20.07
CA GLY A 81 2.87 -1.30 -20.68
C GLY A 81 1.79 -0.47 -19.95
N LEU A 82 1.52 -0.78 -18.67
CA LEU A 82 0.54 -0.03 -17.88
C LEU A 82 1.05 1.39 -17.64
N PRO A 83 0.22 2.42 -17.88
CA PRO A 83 0.61 3.80 -17.67
C PRO A 83 0.73 4.09 -16.18
N ASP A 84 1.70 4.94 -15.83
CA ASP A 84 1.71 5.54 -14.50
C ASP A 84 0.49 6.47 -14.34
N ARG A 85 0.00 6.54 -13.11
CA ARG A 85 -1.05 7.43 -12.63
C ARG A 85 -0.54 8.15 -11.39
N VAL A 86 -1.18 9.26 -11.05
CA VAL A 86 -0.97 9.86 -9.73
C VAL A 86 -1.66 8.95 -8.70
N LEU A 87 -0.89 8.52 -7.71
CA LEU A 87 -1.34 7.68 -6.61
C LEU A 87 -1.44 8.51 -5.35
N HIS A 88 -2.39 8.15 -4.49
CA HIS A 88 -2.52 8.64 -3.12
C HIS A 88 -1.31 8.19 -2.28
N GLY A 89 -1.06 6.88 -2.29
CA GLY A 89 0.05 6.20 -1.63
C GLY A 89 -0.17 5.73 -0.20
N ASP A 90 -1.18 6.26 0.49
CA ASP A 90 -1.66 5.71 1.76
C ASP A 90 -3.21 5.80 1.85
N PRO A 91 -3.98 5.17 0.94
CA PRO A 91 -5.44 5.22 0.97
C PRO A 91 -6.04 4.25 2.01
N LYS A 92 -5.51 4.27 3.23
CA LYS A 92 -6.11 3.57 4.37
C LYS A 92 -7.43 4.20 4.76
N ILE A 93 -8.30 3.42 5.41
CA ILE A 93 -9.67 3.85 5.73
C ILE A 93 -9.73 5.11 6.60
N SER A 94 -8.76 5.30 7.50
CA SER A 94 -8.67 6.48 8.36
C SER A 94 -8.35 7.78 7.62
N ASN A 95 -7.87 7.68 6.36
CA ASN A 95 -7.65 8.84 5.50
C ASN A 95 -8.90 9.23 4.70
N PHE A 96 -10.03 8.53 4.87
CA PHE A 96 -11.33 8.93 4.31
C PHE A 96 -12.16 9.62 5.38
N LEU A 97 -12.55 10.87 5.11
CA LEU A 97 -13.49 11.60 5.95
C LEU A 97 -14.92 11.24 5.54
N PHE A 98 -15.68 10.64 6.46
CA PHE A 98 -17.08 10.30 6.24
C PHE A 98 -18.01 11.35 6.83
N ASP A 99 -19.05 11.71 6.10
CA ASP A 99 -20.13 12.54 6.61
C ASP A 99 -20.96 11.73 7.62
N GLU A 100 -21.15 12.25 8.83
CA GLU A 100 -21.82 11.51 9.91
C GLU A 100 -23.30 11.23 9.65
N GLN A 101 -23.98 12.07 8.83
CA GLN A 101 -25.42 11.95 8.60
C GLN A 101 -25.75 10.97 7.47
N THR A 102 -24.98 11.03 6.39
CA THR A 102 -25.20 10.25 5.16
C THR A 102 -24.29 9.01 5.11
N GLY A 103 -23.17 9.06 5.83
CA GLY A 103 -22.07 8.09 5.76
C GLY A 103 -21.32 8.11 4.43
N GLU A 104 -21.54 9.11 3.57
CA GLU A 104 -20.80 9.27 2.31
C GLU A 104 -19.40 9.83 2.56
N VAL A 105 -18.46 9.53 1.66
CA VAL A 105 -17.11 10.11 1.75
C VAL A 105 -17.17 11.58 1.36
N SER A 106 -16.79 12.46 2.28
CA SER A 106 -16.68 13.90 2.07
C SER A 106 -15.32 14.32 1.53
N ALA A 107 -14.25 13.64 1.94
CA ALA A 107 -12.88 13.97 1.52
C ALA A 107 -11.93 12.78 1.65
N LEU A 108 -10.87 12.81 0.83
CA LEU A 108 -9.66 12.01 0.98
C LEU A 108 -8.55 12.90 1.53
N LEU A 109 -7.95 12.51 2.65
CA LEU A 109 -6.98 13.27 3.44
C LEU A 109 -5.56 12.72 3.24
N ASP A 110 -4.56 13.40 3.81
CA ASP A 110 -3.15 12.94 3.87
C ASP A 110 -2.46 12.78 2.50
N TRP A 111 -2.21 13.91 1.84
CA TRP A 111 -1.66 13.96 0.48
C TRP A 111 -0.13 13.95 0.44
N ASP A 112 0.54 13.73 1.57
CA ASP A 112 2.00 13.82 1.68
C ASP A 112 2.74 12.72 0.89
N THR A 113 2.04 11.65 0.51
CA THR A 113 2.58 10.53 -0.27
C THR A 113 2.21 10.57 -1.76
N LEU A 114 1.56 11.64 -2.23
CA LEU A 114 1.14 11.78 -3.63
C LEU A 114 2.32 11.64 -4.58
N GLN A 115 2.29 10.64 -5.46
CA GLN A 115 3.36 10.43 -6.42
C GLN A 115 2.94 9.55 -7.60
N PRO A 116 3.70 9.56 -8.71
CA PRO A 116 3.46 8.68 -9.84
C PRO A 116 3.67 7.20 -9.50
N GLY A 117 2.83 6.33 -10.04
CA GLY A 117 3.02 4.89 -9.97
C GLY A 117 1.85 4.11 -10.59
N TRP A 118 1.81 2.80 -10.34
CA TRP A 118 0.72 1.94 -10.80
C TRP A 118 -0.41 1.88 -9.79
N ILE A 119 -1.64 2.04 -10.26
CA ILE A 119 -2.86 2.08 -9.43
C ILE A 119 -3.05 0.86 -8.52
N VAL A 120 -2.37 -0.26 -8.84
CA VAL A 120 -2.38 -1.48 -8.01
C VAL A 120 -1.86 -1.24 -6.59
N PHE A 121 -1.00 -0.24 -6.36
CA PHE A 121 -0.52 0.08 -5.02
C PHE A 121 -1.62 0.69 -4.15
N ASP A 122 -2.33 1.71 -4.66
CA ASP A 122 -3.46 2.30 -3.92
C ASP A 122 -4.59 1.29 -3.70
N PHE A 123 -4.88 0.48 -4.72
CA PHE A 123 -5.84 -0.62 -4.56
C PHE A 123 -5.41 -1.61 -3.49
N GLY A 124 -4.16 -2.08 -3.55
CA GLY A 124 -3.61 -3.07 -2.63
C GLY A 124 -3.56 -2.54 -1.19
N ASP A 125 -3.25 -1.26 -1.01
CA ASP A 125 -3.15 -0.64 0.30
C ASP A 125 -4.53 -0.40 0.93
N LEU A 126 -5.53 0.01 0.15
CA LEU A 126 -6.93 0.05 0.60
C LEU A 126 -7.42 -1.34 1.02
N VAL A 127 -7.12 -2.37 0.22
CA VAL A 127 -7.47 -3.76 0.56
C VAL A 127 -6.75 -4.21 1.83
N ARG A 128 -5.44 -3.93 1.98
CA ARG A 128 -4.66 -4.24 3.18
C ARG A 128 -5.29 -3.63 4.43
N ALA A 129 -5.66 -2.35 4.37
CA ALA A 129 -6.21 -1.62 5.50
C ALA A 129 -7.59 -2.12 5.93
N TYR A 130 -8.42 -2.59 5.00
CA TYR A 130 -9.78 -3.04 5.32
C TYR A 130 -9.94 -4.54 5.54
N ALA A 131 -9.15 -5.35 4.84
CA ALA A 131 -9.29 -6.80 4.92
C ALA A 131 -8.84 -7.34 6.28
N SER A 132 -8.21 -6.52 7.15
CA SER A 132 -7.97 -6.89 8.54
C SER A 132 -9.12 -6.44 9.44
N PRO A 133 -9.59 -7.29 10.38
CA PRO A 133 -10.53 -6.87 11.41
C PRO A 133 -9.84 -6.05 12.51
N ALA A 134 -8.52 -6.08 12.58
CA ALA A 134 -7.72 -5.32 13.52
C ALA A 134 -7.49 -3.89 13.04
N ALA A 135 -7.28 -2.97 13.98
CA ALA A 135 -6.78 -1.64 13.67
C ALA A 135 -5.36 -1.73 13.06
N GLU A 136 -4.98 -0.73 12.27
CA GLU A 136 -3.65 -0.70 11.62
C GLU A 136 -2.50 -0.69 12.64
N ASP A 137 -2.72 -0.15 13.83
CA ASP A 137 -1.77 -0.06 14.93
C ASP A 137 -1.99 -1.13 16.02
N GLU A 138 -2.66 -2.24 15.70
CA GLU A 138 -2.91 -3.33 16.64
C GLU A 138 -1.59 -3.93 17.17
N PRO A 139 -1.37 -3.91 18.51
CA PRO A 139 -0.13 -4.41 19.10
C PRO A 139 -0.03 -5.93 19.12
N ASP A 140 -1.15 -6.65 19.00
CA ASP A 140 -1.21 -8.11 19.01
C ASP A 140 -1.20 -8.68 17.56
N PRO A 141 -0.07 -9.26 17.10
CA PRO A 141 0.03 -9.80 15.74
C PRO A 141 -0.97 -10.92 15.44
N GLU A 142 -1.46 -11.63 16.47
CA GLU A 142 -2.40 -12.74 16.28
C GLU A 142 -3.79 -12.25 15.81
N LYS A 143 -4.12 -10.99 16.06
CA LYS A 143 -5.35 -10.36 15.57
C LYS A 143 -5.22 -9.79 14.16
N VAL A 144 -3.99 -9.63 13.68
CA VAL A 144 -3.71 -9.06 12.35
C VAL A 144 -3.70 -10.18 11.32
N PHE A 145 -4.90 -10.54 10.86
CA PHE A 145 -5.08 -11.49 9.77
C PHE A 145 -5.98 -10.92 8.69
N LEU A 146 -5.88 -11.50 7.49
CA LEU A 146 -6.84 -11.22 6.42
C LEU A 146 -8.14 -11.97 6.75
N HIS A 147 -9.19 -11.20 7.01
CA HIS A 147 -10.57 -11.65 6.98
C HIS A 147 -11.15 -11.32 5.60
N PRO A 148 -10.96 -12.19 4.58
CA PRO A 148 -11.53 -11.94 3.27
C PRO A 148 -13.04 -11.68 3.43
N PRO A 149 -13.62 -10.69 2.73
CA PRO A 149 -15.04 -10.69 2.52
C PRO A 149 -15.35 -11.99 1.76
N TYR A 150 -16.41 -12.71 2.14
CA TYR A 150 -16.83 -14.04 1.67
C TYR A 150 -16.29 -15.24 2.47
#